data_AF-A0A414Z7A9-F1
#
_entry.id   AF-A0A414Z7A9-F1
#
_cell.length_a   1.000
_cell.length_b   1.000
_cell.length_c   1.000
_cell.angle_alpha   90.00
_cell.angle_beta   90.00
_cell.angle_gamma   90.00
#
_symmetry.space_group_name_H-M   'P 1'
#
loop_
_entity.id
_entity.type
_entity.pdbx_description
1 polymer ?
#
loop_
_entity_poly.entity_id
_entity_poly.type
_entity_poly.pdbx_seq_one_letter_code
_entity_poly.pdbx_strand_id
1 'polypeptide(L)'
;MKKVLLVAMGAGLVTLSLQAQKSEGNPFARLGYQADVFTFSENKEFHDQEVVVEIGDVLYDTKTKEVVGFVMERDTLIELRPELQSISIDPHAEKYYSITPYAYCMNNPVRFVDPNGRDVWEINQQGEIVKRIKDTTQDAFYMVAKDADGNYQRTYTTDADGNMAYNSISFGYGTIESQRSISFSSDGNSVESYDVYKVRGDKNGTGLFEFMAANTTVEWSQAKTGIVGDKGLNFLTTSHYEGKEHGINRLYSGQLYAGYTIREQNHIHPDNTPYPSGSFNHPQYGKAGEWGDVGASAWVVGDRQKRGLSNPTFRIYLPRSKSYINYGPNSIRSDYGK
;
A
#
# COMPACT_ATOMS: atom_id res chain seq x y z
N MET A 1 -59.72 26.50 -83.36
CA MET A 1 -60.08 25.31 -84.16
C MET A 1 -59.55 24.06 -83.46
N LYS A 2 -60.46 23.15 -83.10
CA LYS A 2 -60.33 21.70 -82.79
C LYS A 2 -59.28 21.18 -81.77
N LYS A 3 -59.82 20.63 -80.65
CA LYS A 3 -59.59 19.29 -80.03
C LYS A 3 -58.20 19.07 -79.34
N VAL A 4 -57.97 18.47 -78.15
CA VAL A 4 -58.51 17.37 -77.32
C VAL A 4 -57.91 17.52 -75.88
N LEU A 5 -58.67 17.61 -74.77
CA LEU A 5 -58.92 16.63 -73.67
C LEU A 5 -57.77 15.64 -73.31
N LEU A 6 -57.12 15.66 -72.14
CA LEU A 6 -57.40 14.87 -70.90
C LEU A 6 -56.27 15.21 -69.88
N VAL A 7 -56.54 15.60 -68.61
CA VAL A 7 -56.62 14.76 -67.36
C VAL A 7 -55.25 14.14 -66.98
N ALA A 8 -54.66 14.22 -65.77
CA ALA A 8 -55.12 14.52 -64.41
C ALA A 8 -53.92 14.84 -63.48
N MET A 9 -54.25 15.46 -62.33
CA MET A 9 -53.62 15.37 -60.99
C MET A 9 -52.15 15.79 -60.82
N GLY A 10 -51.75 16.57 -59.83
CA GLY A 10 -52.39 17.11 -58.65
C GLY A 10 -51.39 18.01 -57.91
N ALA A 11 -51.89 18.96 -57.13
CA ALA A 11 -51.08 19.91 -56.39
C ALA A 11 -50.20 19.22 -55.32
N GLY A 12 -48.95 19.63 -55.23
CA GLY A 12 -48.08 19.28 -54.12
C GLY A 12 -46.94 20.28 -54.04
N LEU A 13 -47.02 21.23 -53.12
CA LEU A 13 -45.88 22.02 -52.68
C LEU A 13 -44.80 21.04 -52.21
N VAL A 14 -43.76 20.89 -53.02
CA VAL A 14 -42.56 20.17 -52.64
C VAL A 14 -41.62 21.17 -51.98
N THR A 15 -41.73 21.31 -50.67
CA THR A 15 -40.59 21.63 -49.81
C THR A 15 -39.76 20.35 -49.65
N LEU A 16 -38.86 20.09 -50.59
CA LEU A 16 -37.73 19.17 -50.38
C LEU A 16 -36.61 20.02 -49.77
N SER A 17 -36.46 20.04 -48.46
CA SER A 17 -35.84 19.02 -47.60
C SER A 17 -34.58 19.66 -47.03
N LEU A 18 -34.70 20.22 -45.82
CA LEU A 18 -33.56 20.31 -44.91
C LEU A 18 -32.96 18.91 -44.86
N GLN A 19 -31.69 18.81 -45.25
CA GLN A 19 -30.88 17.61 -45.03
C GLN A 19 -30.80 17.37 -43.52
N ALA A 20 -31.70 16.54 -43.01
CA ALA A 20 -31.65 16.04 -41.65
C ALA A 20 -30.49 15.05 -41.57
N GLN A 21 -29.54 15.40 -40.72
CA GLN A 21 -28.39 14.63 -40.28
C GLN A 21 -28.68 13.13 -40.18
N LYS A 22 -27.82 12.37 -40.85
CA LYS A 22 -27.69 10.92 -40.72
C LYS A 22 -27.52 10.57 -39.24
N SER A 23 -28.43 9.75 -38.73
CA SER A 23 -28.54 9.30 -37.35
C SER A 23 -27.36 8.42 -36.93
N GLU A 24 -26.28 9.01 -36.43
CA GLU A 24 -25.39 8.30 -35.51
C GLU A 24 -25.92 8.53 -34.10
N GLY A 25 -26.52 7.51 -33.49
CA GLY A 25 -26.97 7.60 -32.09
C GLY A 25 -28.27 6.87 -31.70
N ASN A 26 -28.96 6.14 -32.60
CA ASN A 26 -30.10 5.32 -32.18
C ASN A 26 -29.63 3.90 -31.74
N PRO A 27 -29.53 3.59 -30.43
CA PRO A 27 -29.10 2.29 -29.95
C PRO A 27 -30.09 1.15 -30.27
N PHE A 28 -31.33 1.48 -30.67
CA PHE A 28 -32.38 0.50 -31.01
C PHE A 28 -32.51 0.24 -32.51
N ALA A 29 -31.66 0.84 -33.34
CA ALA A 29 -31.71 0.69 -34.80
C ALA A 29 -31.60 -0.79 -35.24
N ARG A 30 -30.83 -1.61 -34.51
CA ARG A 30 -30.69 -3.06 -34.78
C ARG A 30 -31.99 -3.84 -34.59
N LEU A 31 -32.93 -3.30 -33.81
CA LEU A 31 -34.22 -3.89 -33.51
C LEU A 31 -35.36 -3.32 -34.37
N GLY A 32 -35.04 -2.45 -35.34
CA GLY A 32 -36.00 -1.88 -36.29
C GLY A 32 -36.86 -0.74 -35.74
N TYR A 33 -36.59 -0.28 -34.51
CA TYR A 33 -37.32 0.83 -33.90
C TYR A 33 -36.64 2.17 -34.20
N GLN A 34 -37.43 3.15 -34.64
CA GLN A 34 -37.02 4.55 -34.62
C GLN A 34 -37.47 5.18 -33.30
N ALA A 35 -36.51 5.69 -32.54
CA ALA A 35 -36.75 6.41 -31.30
C ALA A 35 -36.39 7.89 -31.51
N ASP A 36 -37.31 8.78 -31.15
CA ASP A 36 -37.05 10.21 -31.10
C ASP A 36 -36.22 10.50 -29.85
N VAL A 37 -35.06 11.13 -30.03
CA VAL A 37 -34.20 11.52 -28.91
C VAL A 37 -34.73 12.84 -28.36
N PHE A 38 -35.34 12.79 -27.17
CA PHE A 38 -35.77 13.98 -26.45
C PHE A 38 -34.58 14.56 -25.68
N THR A 39 -34.17 15.77 -26.03
CA THR A 39 -33.19 16.58 -25.27
C THR A 39 -33.94 17.47 -24.29
N PHE A 40 -33.34 17.77 -23.13
CA PHE A 40 -33.96 18.63 -22.10
C PHE A 40 -33.82 20.13 -22.42
N SER A 41 -33.17 20.49 -23.54
CA SER A 41 -32.96 21.86 -23.97
C SER A 41 -33.26 22.05 -25.47
N GLU A 42 -33.61 23.29 -25.88
CA GLU A 42 -33.86 23.68 -27.29
C GLU A 42 -32.58 23.72 -28.16
N ASN A 43 -31.40 23.50 -27.56
CA ASN A 43 -30.13 23.47 -28.28
C ASN A 43 -29.70 22.03 -28.54
N LYS A 44 -28.94 21.81 -29.63
CA LYS A 44 -28.32 20.51 -29.92
C LYS A 44 -27.31 20.17 -28.82
N GLU A 45 -27.60 19.14 -28.04
CA GLU A 45 -26.65 18.54 -27.11
C GLU A 45 -25.64 17.70 -27.91
N PHE A 46 -24.38 18.15 -27.91
CA PHE A 46 -23.26 17.43 -28.52
C PHE A 46 -22.60 16.61 -27.41
N HIS A 47 -22.55 15.30 -27.57
CA HIS A 47 -21.68 14.45 -26.75
C HIS A 47 -20.40 14.21 -27.55
N ASP A 48 -19.29 14.80 -27.10
CA ASP A 48 -17.97 14.50 -27.65
C ASP A 48 -17.73 12.98 -27.52
N GLN A 49 -17.78 12.25 -28.63
CA GLN A 49 -17.34 10.84 -28.64
C GLN A 49 -15.82 10.84 -28.73
N GLU A 50 -15.16 11.13 -27.61
CA GLU A 50 -13.72 11.01 -27.52
C GLU A 50 -13.30 9.57 -27.78
N VAL A 51 -12.35 9.38 -28.70
CA VAL A 51 -11.84 8.05 -29.08
C VAL A 51 -11.15 7.38 -27.89
N VAL A 52 -10.50 8.18 -27.05
CA VAL A 52 -9.88 7.78 -25.80
C VAL A 52 -10.70 8.40 -24.68
N VAL A 53 -11.27 7.56 -23.82
CA VAL A 53 -12.06 7.99 -22.66
C VAL A 53 -11.30 7.67 -21.38
N GLU A 54 -11.43 8.54 -20.39
CA GLU A 54 -10.93 8.28 -19.04
C GLU A 54 -11.89 7.34 -18.30
N ILE A 55 -11.37 6.22 -17.79
CA ILE A 55 -12.10 5.28 -16.94
C ILE A 55 -11.27 5.05 -15.68
N GLY A 56 -11.67 5.67 -14.56
CA GLY A 56 -10.91 5.61 -13.32
C GLY A 56 -9.52 6.24 -13.46
N ASP A 57 -8.46 5.43 -13.36
CA ASP A 57 -7.07 5.90 -13.45
C ASP A 57 -6.42 5.59 -14.82
N VAL A 58 -7.19 5.08 -15.79
CA VAL A 58 -6.70 4.69 -17.12
C VAL A 58 -7.37 5.48 -18.24
N LEU A 59 -6.58 5.75 -19.29
CA LEU A 59 -7.06 6.23 -20.58
C LEU A 59 -7.33 5.00 -21.46
N TYR A 60 -8.57 4.83 -21.88
CA TYR A 60 -9.06 3.65 -22.62
C TYR A 60 -9.52 4.04 -24.02
N ASP A 61 -8.95 3.39 -25.04
CA ASP A 61 -9.38 3.58 -26.42
C ASP A 61 -10.62 2.72 -26.72
N THR A 62 -11.73 3.38 -27.00
CA THR A 62 -13.03 2.73 -27.21
C THR A 62 -13.14 1.97 -28.53
N LYS A 63 -12.22 2.21 -29.49
CA LYS A 63 -12.18 1.55 -30.80
C LYS A 63 -11.28 0.32 -30.79
N THR A 64 -10.08 0.43 -30.22
CA THR A 64 -9.13 -0.68 -30.14
C THR A 64 -9.39 -1.60 -28.95
N LYS A 65 -10.13 -1.11 -27.94
CA LYS A 65 -10.39 -1.79 -26.67
C LYS A 65 -9.13 -2.04 -25.85
N GLU A 66 -8.19 -1.10 -25.90
CA GLU A 66 -6.91 -1.19 -25.21
C GLU A 66 -6.70 0.01 -24.27
N VAL A 67 -5.94 -0.22 -23.19
CA VAL A 67 -5.49 0.84 -22.29
C VAL A 67 -4.30 1.54 -22.94
N VAL A 68 -4.46 2.83 -23.23
CA VAL A 68 -3.46 3.63 -23.95
C VAL A 68 -2.65 4.54 -23.04
N GLY A 69 -3.02 4.65 -21.76
CA GLY A 69 -2.26 5.40 -20.77
C GLY A 69 -2.86 5.35 -19.36
N PHE A 70 -2.16 5.94 -18.41
CA PHE A 70 -2.65 6.19 -17.05
C PHE A 70 -2.81 7.70 -16.86
N VAL A 71 -3.85 8.10 -16.13
CA VAL A 71 -4.10 9.51 -15.80
C VAL A 71 -3.07 9.93 -14.74
N MET A 72 -2.25 10.93 -15.06
CA MET A 72 -1.30 11.50 -14.11
C MET A 72 -2.07 12.37 -13.11
N GLU A 73 -2.08 11.97 -11.84
CA GLU A 73 -2.80 12.68 -10.75
C GLU A 73 -2.49 14.19 -10.77
N ARG A 74 -3.54 15.01 -10.95
CA ARG A 74 -3.50 16.42 -10.60
C ARG A 74 -4.02 16.56 -9.18
N ASP A 75 -3.17 17.08 -8.29
CA ASP A 75 -3.52 17.50 -6.94
C ASP A 75 -4.70 18.47 -6.96
N THR A 76 -5.91 18.01 -6.66
CA THR A 76 -6.99 18.85 -6.11
C THR A 76 -8.07 17.99 -5.45
N LEU A 77 -8.27 18.22 -4.15
CA LEU A 77 -9.50 18.11 -3.35
C LEU A 77 -10.52 17.02 -3.76
N ILE A 78 -10.64 16.02 -2.88
CA ILE A 78 -11.73 15.05 -2.71
C ILE A 78 -13.02 15.44 -3.46
N GLU A 79 -13.10 15.09 -4.74
CA GLU A 79 -14.34 14.95 -5.47
C GLU A 79 -14.64 13.45 -5.49
N LEU A 80 -15.72 13.04 -4.83
CA LEU A 80 -16.11 11.64 -4.74
C LEU A 80 -16.36 11.11 -6.15
N ARG A 81 -15.46 10.26 -6.65
CA ARG A 81 -15.57 9.67 -7.99
C ARG A 81 -16.84 8.80 -8.10
N PRO A 82 -17.53 8.79 -9.26
CA PRO A 82 -18.77 8.04 -9.48
C PRO A 82 -18.62 6.50 -9.39
N GLU A 83 -17.40 5.97 -9.37
CA GLU A 83 -17.17 4.52 -9.21
C GLU A 83 -17.51 3.98 -7.80
N LEU A 84 -17.80 4.86 -6.84
CA LEU A 84 -18.19 4.48 -5.48
C LEU A 84 -19.69 4.19 -5.32
N GLN A 85 -20.50 4.22 -6.40
CA GLN A 85 -21.90 3.76 -6.35
C GLN A 85 -22.05 2.39 -7.00
N SER A 86 -22.74 1.47 -6.32
CA SER A 86 -23.09 0.18 -6.90
C SER A 86 -23.95 0.38 -8.15
N ILE A 87 -23.57 -0.25 -9.27
CA ILE A 87 -24.33 -0.20 -10.53
C ILE A 87 -25.58 -1.10 -10.52
N SER A 88 -25.76 -1.91 -9.47
CA SER A 88 -26.91 -2.79 -9.27
C SER A 88 -27.46 -2.68 -7.84
N ILE A 89 -28.73 -3.02 -7.67
CA ILE A 89 -29.43 -2.99 -6.37
C ILE A 89 -28.82 -4.04 -5.43
N ASP A 90 -28.52 -3.67 -4.17
CA ASP A 90 -28.09 -4.61 -3.13
C ASP A 90 -29.15 -5.72 -2.92
N PRO A 91 -28.79 -7.02 -3.05
CA PRO A 91 -29.69 -8.15 -2.78
C PRO A 91 -30.33 -8.16 -1.39
N HIS A 92 -29.81 -7.38 -0.44
CA HIS A 92 -30.30 -7.24 0.92
C HIS A 92 -30.99 -5.91 1.21
N ALA A 93 -31.28 -5.09 0.20
CA ALA A 93 -31.91 -3.78 0.34
C ALA A 93 -33.19 -3.81 1.20
N GLU A 94 -34.00 -4.88 1.09
CA GLU A 94 -35.24 -5.04 1.85
C GLU A 94 -35.06 -5.22 3.36
N LYS A 95 -33.83 -5.48 3.83
CA LYS A 95 -33.52 -5.56 5.28
C LYS A 95 -33.17 -4.21 5.88
N TYR A 96 -32.88 -3.20 5.05
CA TYR A 96 -32.32 -1.91 5.49
C TYR A 96 -33.00 -0.74 4.79
N TYR A 97 -34.31 -0.57 5.02
CA TYR A 97 -35.13 0.49 4.41
C TYR A 97 -34.62 1.92 4.59
N SER A 98 -33.83 2.18 5.64
CA SER A 98 -33.25 3.50 5.92
C SER A 98 -32.00 3.83 5.11
N ILE A 99 -31.52 2.90 4.27
CA ILE A 99 -30.27 3.01 3.52
C ILE A 99 -30.59 2.81 2.05
N THR A 100 -30.05 3.66 1.18
CA THR A 100 -30.29 3.50 -0.26
C THR A 100 -29.67 2.18 -0.75
N PRO A 101 -30.36 1.41 -1.62
CA PRO A 101 -29.87 0.13 -2.18
C PRO A 101 -28.58 0.26 -2.99
N TYR A 102 -28.15 1.49 -3.27
CA TYR A 102 -26.93 1.82 -4.01
C TYR A 102 -25.82 2.38 -3.11
N ALA A 103 -26.04 2.46 -1.79
CA ALA A 103 -25.07 2.99 -0.85
C ALA A 103 -23.86 2.07 -0.73
N TYR A 104 -22.69 2.55 -1.15
CA TYR A 104 -21.44 1.88 -0.84
C TYR A 104 -21.11 2.09 0.64
N CYS A 105 -20.99 0.99 1.37
CA CYS A 105 -20.54 0.99 2.77
C CYS A 105 -21.37 1.92 3.66
N MET A 106 -22.69 1.96 3.46
CA MET A 106 -23.62 2.83 4.19
C MET A 106 -23.21 4.33 4.15
N ASN A 107 -22.63 4.80 3.04
CA ASN A 107 -22.04 6.14 2.90
C ASN A 107 -20.96 6.48 3.94
N ASN A 108 -20.36 5.47 4.58
CA ASN A 108 -19.25 5.61 5.51
C ASN A 108 -18.18 4.54 5.23
N PRO A 109 -17.51 4.63 4.06
CA PRO A 109 -16.48 3.68 3.68
C PRO A 109 -15.29 3.66 4.65
N VAL A 110 -15.09 4.75 5.42
CA VAL A 110 -14.05 4.82 6.47
C VAL A 110 -14.36 3.92 7.67
N ARG A 111 -15.64 3.73 8.01
CA ARG A 111 -16.08 2.88 9.14
C ARG A 111 -16.31 1.43 8.72
N PHE A 112 -16.83 1.20 7.52
CA PHE A 112 -17.34 -0.12 7.10
C PHE A 112 -16.44 -0.86 6.10
N VAL A 113 -15.34 -0.26 5.62
CA VAL A 113 -14.30 -0.93 4.80
C VAL A 113 -12.98 -1.17 5.58
N ASP A 114 -12.87 -0.69 6.82
CA ASP A 114 -11.70 -0.80 7.74
C ASP A 114 -10.30 -0.83 7.07
N PRO A 115 -9.77 0.31 6.56
CA PRO A 115 -8.47 0.36 5.88
C PRO A 115 -7.26 0.76 6.76
N ASN A 116 -7.40 1.11 8.05
CA ASN A 116 -6.43 2.02 8.71
C ASN A 116 -5.68 1.50 9.96
N GLY A 117 -5.50 0.19 10.17
CA GLY A 117 -4.44 -0.26 11.10
C GLY A 117 -4.51 0.27 12.55
N ARG A 118 -5.71 0.45 13.13
CA ARG A 118 -5.99 1.30 14.31
C ARG A 118 -5.86 0.59 15.66
N ASP A 119 -4.68 0.47 16.29
CA ASP A 119 -4.58 -0.43 17.46
C ASP A 119 -3.51 -0.11 18.53
N VAL A 120 -3.72 -0.70 19.71
CA VAL A 120 -2.71 -1.02 20.71
C VAL A 120 -2.23 -2.45 20.47
N TRP A 121 -0.93 -2.62 20.29
CA TRP A 121 -0.29 -3.92 20.10
C TRP A 121 0.33 -4.43 21.40
N GLU A 122 0.05 -5.68 21.74
CA GLU A 122 0.73 -6.42 22.79
C GLU A 122 1.69 -7.41 22.15
N ILE A 123 2.99 -7.21 22.37
CA ILE A 123 4.07 -7.92 21.69
C ILE A 123 4.84 -8.75 22.71
N ASN A 124 5.15 -10.00 22.39
CA ASN A 124 6.00 -10.84 23.25
C ASN A 124 7.50 -10.66 22.93
N GLN A 125 8.37 -11.34 23.69
CA GLN A 125 9.83 -11.25 23.48
C GLN A 125 10.29 -11.80 22.12
N GLN A 126 9.49 -12.65 21.47
CA GLN A 126 9.74 -13.18 20.12
C GLN A 126 9.26 -12.20 19.03
N GLY A 127 8.81 -11.00 19.40
CA GLY A 127 8.30 -9.99 18.48
C GLY A 127 6.92 -10.32 17.91
N GLU A 128 6.26 -11.36 18.40
CA GLU A 128 4.95 -11.79 17.90
C GLU A 128 3.84 -10.92 18.49
N ILE A 129 2.83 -10.63 17.68
CA ILE A 129 1.61 -9.93 18.13
C ILE A 129 0.73 -10.92 18.89
N VAL A 130 0.71 -10.81 20.22
CA VAL A 130 -0.16 -11.60 21.10
C VAL A 130 -1.59 -11.09 21.02
N LYS A 131 -1.76 -9.77 21.01
CA LYS A 131 -3.08 -9.14 20.96
C LYS A 131 -3.00 -7.79 20.26
N ARG A 132 -4.08 -7.46 19.56
CA ARG A 132 -4.28 -6.20 18.87
C ARG A 132 -5.64 -5.64 19.30
N ILE A 133 -5.65 -4.47 19.94
CA ILE A 133 -6.84 -3.85 20.56
C ILE A 133 -7.12 -2.54 19.85
N LYS A 134 -8.34 -2.36 19.34
CA LYS A 134 -8.69 -1.12 18.64
C LYS A 134 -8.69 0.09 19.59
N ASP A 135 -7.91 1.11 19.25
CA ASP A 135 -7.85 2.41 19.93
C ASP A 135 -7.89 3.54 18.89
N THR A 136 -8.53 4.65 19.24
CA THR A 136 -8.72 5.83 18.36
C THR A 136 -8.05 7.08 18.91
N THR A 137 -7.41 6.98 20.08
CA THR A 137 -6.78 8.10 20.77
C THR A 137 -5.26 8.09 20.62
N GLN A 138 -4.67 6.92 20.43
CA GLN A 138 -3.23 6.71 20.34
C GLN A 138 -2.89 5.43 19.56
N ASP A 139 -1.65 5.36 19.11
CA ASP A 139 -1.02 4.11 18.67
C ASP A 139 0.01 3.71 19.74
N ALA A 140 -0.05 2.49 20.26
CA ALA A 140 0.85 2.10 21.35
C ALA A 140 1.27 0.63 21.27
N PHE A 141 2.49 0.36 21.71
CA PHE A 141 3.06 -0.98 21.82
C PHE A 141 3.38 -1.28 23.28
N TYR A 142 2.89 -2.40 23.79
CA TYR A 142 3.17 -2.90 25.13
C TYR A 142 3.88 -4.25 25.04
N MET A 143 4.93 -4.44 25.84
CA MET A 143 5.57 -5.73 25.97
C MET A 143 4.82 -6.62 26.94
N VAL A 144 4.57 -7.87 26.56
CA VAL A 144 3.89 -8.87 27.40
C VAL A 144 4.77 -10.08 27.67
N ALA A 145 4.57 -10.69 28.84
CA ALA A 145 5.20 -11.95 29.23
C ALA A 145 4.15 -12.85 29.90
N LYS A 146 4.38 -14.17 29.88
CA LYS A 146 3.48 -15.12 30.55
C LYS A 146 3.66 -15.06 32.07
N ASP A 147 2.55 -15.04 32.79
CA ASP A 147 2.51 -15.26 34.24
C ASP A 147 2.65 -16.75 34.61
N ALA A 148 2.58 -17.05 35.91
CA ALA A 148 2.69 -18.42 36.42
C ALA A 148 1.59 -19.36 35.92
N ASP A 149 0.43 -18.80 35.53
CA ASP A 149 -0.71 -19.53 34.99
C ASP A 149 -0.64 -19.64 33.45
N GLY A 150 0.40 -19.06 32.83
CA GLY A 150 0.63 -19.10 31.38
C GLY A 150 -0.09 -18.01 30.59
N ASN A 151 -0.74 -17.05 31.24
CA ASN A 151 -1.46 -15.96 30.58
C ASN A 151 -0.52 -14.78 30.32
N TYR A 152 -0.67 -14.13 29.16
CA TYR A 152 0.12 -12.94 28.85
C TYR A 152 -0.33 -11.74 29.66
N GLN A 153 0.61 -11.10 30.35
CA GLN A 153 0.43 -9.86 31.10
C GLN A 153 1.41 -8.80 30.61
N ARG A 154 0.98 -7.54 30.62
CA ARG A 154 1.86 -6.40 30.33
C ARG A 154 2.99 -6.35 31.35
N THR A 155 4.20 -6.22 30.86
CA THR A 155 5.39 -6.06 31.69
C THR A 155 5.52 -4.61 32.13
N TYR A 156 5.96 -4.42 33.38
CA TYR A 156 6.16 -3.10 33.97
C TYR A 156 7.28 -3.17 35.01
N THR A 157 7.82 -2.01 35.34
CA THR A 157 8.65 -1.80 36.53
C THR A 157 7.87 -0.99 37.55
N THR A 158 8.22 -1.14 38.83
CA THR A 158 7.61 -0.35 39.89
C THR A 158 8.64 0.66 40.38
N ASP A 159 8.28 1.94 40.42
CA ASP A 159 9.15 2.97 40.98
C ASP A 159 9.20 2.91 42.52
N ALA A 160 10.01 3.77 43.13
CA ALA A 160 10.17 3.83 44.59
C ALA A 160 8.88 4.20 45.33
N ASP A 161 7.93 4.85 44.65
CA ASP A 161 6.66 5.31 45.20
C ASP A 161 5.53 4.28 44.97
N GLY A 162 5.83 3.16 44.31
CA GLY A 162 4.88 2.09 44.03
C GLY A 162 4.10 2.26 42.72
N ASN A 163 4.42 3.25 41.89
CA ASN A 163 3.74 3.43 40.60
C ASN A 163 4.29 2.47 39.54
N MET A 164 3.39 1.96 38.71
CA MET A 164 3.71 1.04 37.62
C MET A 164 4.12 1.81 36.36
N ALA A 165 5.36 1.62 35.91
CA ALA A 165 5.85 2.09 34.63
C ALA A 165 5.86 0.91 33.64
N TYR A 166 4.84 0.86 32.77
CA TYR A 166 4.73 -0.18 31.73
C TYR A 166 5.85 -0.09 30.71
N ASN A 167 6.38 -1.25 30.31
CA ASN A 167 7.33 -1.36 29.22
C ASN A 167 6.59 -1.17 27.88
N SER A 168 6.51 0.08 27.45
CA SER A 168 5.68 0.49 26.34
C SER A 168 6.22 1.72 25.63
N ILE A 169 5.78 1.91 24.39
CA ILE A 169 5.99 3.13 23.61
C ILE A 169 4.65 3.55 22.99
N SER A 170 4.36 4.85 23.03
CA SER A 170 3.13 5.41 22.48
C SER A 170 3.42 6.57 21.53
N PHE A 171 2.51 6.74 20.59
CA PHE A 171 2.55 7.76 19.56
C PHE A 171 1.18 8.42 19.42
N GLY A 172 1.18 9.61 18.81
CA GLY A 172 -0.07 10.21 18.37
C GLY A 172 -0.81 9.29 17.40
N TYR A 173 -2.13 9.26 17.49
CA TYR A 173 -2.99 8.46 16.63
C TYR A 173 -2.66 8.64 15.13
N GLY A 174 -2.58 7.53 14.39
CA GLY A 174 -2.29 7.52 12.96
C GLY A 174 -0.79 7.56 12.61
N THR A 175 0.08 7.39 13.60
CA THR A 175 1.52 7.24 13.38
C THR A 175 1.83 5.89 12.74
N ILE A 176 1.11 4.83 13.13
CA ILE A 176 1.19 3.52 12.49
C ILE A 176 0.11 3.46 11.41
N GLU A 177 0.51 3.66 10.15
CA GLU A 177 -0.43 3.71 9.02
C GLU A 177 -0.98 2.32 8.67
N SER A 178 -0.21 1.27 8.89
CA SER A 178 -0.67 -0.11 8.76
C SER A 178 0.26 -1.12 9.44
N GLN A 179 -0.33 -2.25 9.85
CA GLN A 179 0.37 -3.48 10.23
C GLN A 179 -0.19 -4.62 9.38
N ARG A 180 0.69 -5.45 8.80
CA ARG A 180 0.31 -6.65 8.05
C ARG A 180 1.22 -7.80 8.42
N SER A 181 0.65 -8.99 8.51
CA SER A 181 1.38 -10.26 8.60
C SER A 181 1.33 -10.93 7.24
N ILE A 182 2.49 -11.18 6.64
CA ILE A 182 2.61 -11.69 5.27
C ILE A 182 3.22 -13.08 5.31
N SER A 183 2.44 -14.08 4.92
CA SER A 183 2.92 -15.45 4.74
C SER A 183 3.53 -15.66 3.36
N PHE A 184 4.54 -16.51 3.27
CA PHE A 184 5.19 -16.85 2.03
C PHE A 184 5.76 -18.27 2.07
N SER A 185 6.08 -18.81 0.90
CA SER A 185 6.87 -20.03 0.80
C SER A 185 8.12 -19.78 -0.04
N SER A 186 9.26 -20.28 0.45
CA SER A 186 10.56 -20.18 -0.23
C SER A 186 10.83 -21.40 -1.12
N ASP A 187 10.30 -22.56 -0.75
CA ASP A 187 10.52 -23.87 -1.40
C ASP A 187 9.23 -24.51 -1.95
N GLY A 188 8.08 -23.82 -1.82
CA GLY A 188 6.76 -24.32 -2.20
C GLY A 188 6.11 -25.25 -1.16
N ASN A 189 6.80 -25.59 -0.07
CA ASN A 189 6.34 -26.57 0.93
C ASN A 189 6.26 -25.99 2.35
N SER A 190 7.22 -25.16 2.75
CA SER A 190 7.27 -24.50 4.04
C SER A 190 6.63 -23.11 3.96
N VAL A 191 5.70 -22.82 4.88
CA VAL A 191 5.09 -21.51 5.01
C VAL A 191 5.82 -20.76 6.11
N GLU A 192 6.56 -19.74 5.72
CA GLU A 192 7.18 -18.75 6.60
C GLU A 192 6.29 -17.50 6.65
N SER A 193 6.54 -16.61 7.60
CA SER A 193 5.84 -15.32 7.68
C SER A 193 6.73 -14.23 8.21
N TYR A 194 6.37 -12.99 7.88
CA TYR A 194 6.95 -11.80 8.50
C TYR A 194 5.87 -10.76 8.75
N ASP A 195 6.06 -9.97 9.80
CA ASP A 195 5.27 -8.78 10.06
C ASP A 195 5.91 -7.56 9.40
N VAL A 196 5.06 -6.65 8.91
CA VAL A 196 5.46 -5.33 8.42
C VAL A 196 4.58 -4.24 9.01
N TYR A 197 5.24 -3.22 9.57
CA TYR A 197 4.63 -2.02 10.10
C TYR A 197 5.02 -0.83 9.22
N LYS A 198 4.03 -0.07 8.76
CA LYS A 198 4.22 1.17 8.02
C LYS A 198 4.07 2.34 9.00
N VAL A 199 5.14 3.08 9.23
CA VAL A 199 5.24 4.09 10.30
C VAL A 199 5.57 5.45 9.72
N ARG A 200 4.76 6.46 10.07
CA ARG A 200 4.97 7.85 9.65
C ARG A 200 5.91 8.57 10.61
N GLY A 201 6.91 9.24 10.04
CA GLY A 201 7.92 10.02 10.74
C GLY A 201 9.16 9.21 11.08
N ASP A 202 10.34 9.73 10.69
CA ASP A 202 11.62 9.06 10.93
C ASP A 202 11.92 8.88 12.41
N LYS A 203 11.55 9.86 13.25
CA LYS A 203 11.72 9.77 14.70
C LYS A 203 10.83 8.67 15.30
N ASN A 204 9.58 8.55 14.83
CA ASN A 204 8.65 7.53 15.31
C ASN A 204 9.09 6.14 14.87
N GLY A 205 9.46 5.98 13.58
CA GLY A 205 9.95 4.72 13.04
C GLY A 205 11.23 4.23 13.73
N THR A 206 12.21 5.11 13.93
CA THR A 206 13.43 4.76 14.67
C THR A 206 13.16 4.51 16.16
N GLY A 207 12.27 5.29 16.78
CA GLY A 207 11.86 5.06 18.16
C GLY A 207 11.22 3.69 18.37
N LEU A 208 10.31 3.28 17.49
CA LEU A 208 9.71 1.94 17.54
C LEU A 208 10.76 0.85 17.28
N PHE A 209 11.65 1.05 16.30
CA PHE A 209 12.71 0.10 15.97
C PHE A 209 13.67 -0.14 17.14
N GLU A 210 14.15 0.92 17.79
CA GLU A 210 15.03 0.82 18.96
C GLU A 210 14.29 0.27 20.19
N PHE A 211 12.99 0.58 20.34
CA PHE A 211 12.15 -0.01 21.37
C PHE A 211 12.04 -1.53 21.21
N MET A 212 11.82 -2.02 19.98
CA MET A 212 11.79 -3.47 19.72
C MET A 212 13.15 -4.11 19.96
N ALA A 213 14.24 -3.44 19.59
CA ALA A 213 15.61 -3.90 19.84
C ALA A 213 15.93 -4.09 21.33
N ALA A 214 15.39 -3.22 22.18
CA ALA A 214 15.64 -3.28 23.62
C ALA A 214 14.81 -4.36 24.32
N ASN A 215 13.72 -4.83 23.70
CA ASN A 215 12.67 -5.57 24.38
C ASN A 215 12.36 -6.94 23.77
N THR A 216 12.93 -7.26 22.60
CA THR A 216 12.76 -8.54 21.92
C THR A 216 14.10 -9.25 21.75
N THR A 217 14.07 -10.56 21.52
CA THR A 217 15.26 -11.38 21.26
C THR A 217 15.48 -11.65 19.77
N VAL A 218 14.63 -11.07 18.91
CA VAL A 218 14.60 -11.33 17.46
C VAL A 218 15.13 -10.15 16.67
N GLU A 219 15.56 -10.40 15.43
CA GLU A 219 15.94 -9.33 14.52
C GLU A 219 14.71 -8.56 14.05
N TRP A 220 14.87 -7.23 13.99
CA TRP A 220 13.99 -6.37 13.22
C TRP A 220 14.81 -5.58 12.22
N SER A 221 14.16 -5.22 11.12
CA SER A 221 14.70 -4.32 10.10
C SER A 221 13.88 -3.03 10.04
N GLN A 222 14.51 -1.94 9.60
CA GLN A 222 13.90 -0.65 9.32
C GLN A 222 14.35 -0.16 7.94
N ALA A 223 13.42 0.03 7.01
CA ALA A 223 13.66 0.82 5.79
C ALA A 223 13.13 2.24 5.96
N LYS A 224 14.00 3.24 5.83
CA LYS A 224 13.59 4.65 5.73
C LYS A 224 13.39 5.03 4.28
N THR A 225 12.22 5.54 3.92
CA THR A 225 11.82 5.80 2.55
C THR A 225 11.27 7.21 2.35
N GLY A 226 11.19 7.64 1.09
CA GLY A 226 10.68 8.94 0.69
C GLY A 226 11.49 10.09 1.28
N ILE A 227 10.80 11.12 1.74
CA ILE A 227 11.39 12.32 2.33
C ILE A 227 11.88 12.10 3.76
N VAL A 228 12.73 12.99 4.27
CA VAL A 228 13.29 12.93 5.64
C VAL A 228 12.35 13.57 6.66
N GLY A 229 12.45 13.15 7.92
CA GLY A 229 11.79 13.81 9.06
C GLY A 229 10.36 13.32 9.29
N ASP A 230 9.48 14.21 9.76
CA ASP A 230 8.13 13.86 10.24
C ASP A 230 7.21 13.31 9.15
N LYS A 231 7.43 13.72 7.90
CA LYS A 231 6.70 13.18 6.75
C LYS A 231 7.38 11.96 6.13
N GLY A 232 8.57 11.58 6.61
CA GLY A 232 9.27 10.39 6.15
C GLY A 232 8.49 9.12 6.43
N LEU A 233 8.63 8.15 5.54
CA LEU A 233 7.89 6.89 5.64
C LEU A 233 8.83 5.75 5.98
N ASN A 234 8.53 5.03 7.05
CA ASN A 234 9.37 3.98 7.59
C ASN A 234 8.63 2.65 7.49
N PHE A 235 9.36 1.59 7.15
CA PHE A 235 8.84 0.24 7.22
C PHE A 235 9.67 -0.55 8.20
N LEU A 236 9.03 -1.11 9.22
CA LEU A 236 9.67 -2.02 10.15
C LEU A 236 9.22 -3.44 9.85
N THR A 237 10.14 -4.38 9.84
CA THR A 237 9.82 -5.80 9.60
C THR A 237 10.49 -6.71 10.62
N THR A 238 9.86 -7.84 10.92
CA THR A 238 10.48 -8.95 11.62
C THR A 238 9.91 -10.26 11.10
N SER A 239 10.77 -11.28 10.99
CA SER A 239 10.37 -12.66 10.75
C SER A 239 10.39 -13.51 12.03
N HIS A 240 10.50 -12.88 13.21
CA HIS A 240 10.50 -13.54 14.52
C HIS A 240 11.66 -14.53 14.74
N TYR A 241 12.80 -14.33 14.06
CA TYR A 241 14.00 -15.15 14.21
C TYR A 241 15.15 -14.33 14.81
N GLU A 242 16.00 -14.99 15.62
CA GLU A 242 17.06 -14.33 16.40
C GLU A 242 18.26 -13.85 15.59
N GLY A 243 18.53 -14.47 14.43
CA GLY A 243 19.72 -14.15 13.62
C GLY A 243 19.45 -14.06 12.12
N LYS A 244 18.18 -13.88 11.74
CA LYS A 244 17.75 -13.72 10.34
C LYS A 244 16.50 -12.86 10.26
N GLU A 245 16.48 -11.93 9.30
CA GLU A 245 15.29 -11.16 8.96
C GLU A 245 14.95 -11.30 7.47
N HIS A 246 13.89 -12.06 7.16
CA HIS A 246 13.46 -12.33 5.79
C HIS A 246 12.59 -11.21 5.19
N GLY A 247 11.93 -10.43 6.05
CA GLY A 247 10.91 -9.47 5.66
C GLY A 247 11.45 -8.33 4.83
N ILE A 248 12.61 -7.76 5.16
CA ILE A 248 13.13 -6.56 4.48
C ILE A 248 13.49 -6.83 3.02
N ASN A 249 14.08 -7.99 2.72
CA ASN A 249 14.45 -8.37 1.35
C ASN A 249 13.20 -8.65 0.49
N ARG A 250 12.16 -9.25 1.09
CA ARG A 250 10.88 -9.46 0.42
C ARG A 250 10.12 -8.15 0.22
N LEU A 251 10.13 -7.26 1.23
CA LEU A 251 9.55 -5.94 1.14
C LEU A 251 10.26 -5.11 0.06
N TYR A 252 11.58 -5.22 -0.05
CA TYR A 252 12.38 -4.61 -1.10
C TYR A 252 11.96 -5.09 -2.49
N SER A 253 11.87 -6.42 -2.68
CA SER A 253 11.53 -7.05 -3.97
C SER A 253 10.07 -6.85 -4.37
N GLY A 254 9.20 -6.59 -3.41
CA GLY A 254 7.78 -6.32 -3.60
C GLY A 254 7.46 -4.83 -3.54
N GLN A 255 6.95 -4.37 -2.40
CA GLN A 255 6.38 -3.04 -2.25
C GLN A 255 7.37 -1.90 -2.53
N LEU A 256 8.63 -2.03 -2.12
CA LEU A 256 9.62 -0.97 -2.33
C LEU A 256 10.30 -1.05 -3.70
N TYR A 257 10.00 -2.08 -4.49
CA TYR A 257 10.61 -2.26 -5.79
C TYR A 257 10.21 -1.11 -6.73
N ALA A 258 8.95 -0.70 -6.76
CA ALA A 258 8.45 0.33 -7.68
C ALA A 258 8.35 1.71 -7.02
N GLY A 259 9.22 2.66 -7.42
CA GLY A 259 9.02 4.09 -7.16
C GLY A 259 9.40 4.61 -5.77
N TYR A 260 9.79 3.76 -4.82
CA TYR A 260 10.26 4.23 -3.52
C TYR A 260 11.73 4.68 -3.57
N THR A 261 11.96 5.92 -3.13
CA THR A 261 13.28 6.35 -2.69
C THR A 261 13.58 5.67 -1.37
N ILE A 262 14.59 4.81 -1.32
CA ILE A 262 15.05 4.16 -0.08
C ILE A 262 16.32 4.89 0.36
N ARG A 263 16.27 5.47 1.57
CA ARG A 263 17.35 6.26 2.15
C ARG A 263 18.25 5.40 3.03
N GLU A 264 17.64 4.59 3.89
CA GLU A 264 18.37 3.71 4.81
C GLU A 264 17.71 2.34 4.85
N GLN A 265 18.52 1.29 5.03
CA GLN A 265 18.07 -0.04 5.45
C GLN A 265 18.90 -0.44 6.67
N ASN A 266 18.24 -0.57 7.81
CA ASN A 266 18.89 -0.86 9.07
C ASN A 266 18.35 -2.19 9.61
N HIS A 267 19.15 -2.94 10.36
CA HIS A 267 18.66 -4.10 11.12
C HIS A 267 19.34 -4.21 12.49
N ILE A 268 18.79 -5.06 13.35
CA ILE A 268 19.27 -5.26 14.72
C ILE A 268 20.07 -6.54 14.78
N HIS A 269 21.18 -6.54 15.51
CA HIS A 269 21.78 -7.77 16.03
C HIS A 269 21.45 -7.91 17.53
N PRO A 270 20.50 -8.78 17.94
CA PRO A 270 20.13 -8.96 19.34
C PRO A 270 21.32 -9.31 20.24
N ASP A 271 22.24 -10.11 19.72
CA ASP A 271 23.48 -10.52 20.40
C ASP A 271 24.59 -9.46 20.41
N ASN A 272 24.34 -8.30 19.79
CA ASN A 272 25.28 -7.20 19.73
C ASN A 272 26.58 -7.53 18.96
N THR A 273 26.50 -8.42 17.97
CA THR A 273 27.60 -8.76 17.06
C THR A 273 28.02 -7.51 16.27
N PRO A 274 29.24 -6.98 16.45
CA PRO A 274 29.59 -5.64 15.96
C PRO A 274 30.15 -5.64 14.53
N TYR A 275 29.72 -6.57 13.69
CA TYR A 275 30.11 -6.66 12.28
C TYR A 275 29.00 -7.37 11.48
N PRO A 276 28.83 -7.03 10.20
CA PRO A 276 27.84 -7.69 9.34
C PRO A 276 28.24 -9.14 9.03
N SER A 277 27.24 -10.02 8.97
CA SER A 277 27.40 -11.34 8.35
C SER A 277 27.77 -11.17 6.87
N GLY A 278 28.55 -12.11 6.30
CA GLY A 278 29.09 -11.92 4.95
C GLY A 278 30.38 -11.11 4.85
N SER A 279 30.90 -10.53 5.94
CA SER A 279 32.16 -9.77 5.92
C SER A 279 33.44 -10.63 5.93
N PHE A 280 33.31 -11.94 5.90
CA PHE A 280 34.42 -12.90 5.92
C PHE A 280 34.07 -14.17 5.13
N ASN A 281 35.09 -14.96 4.80
CA ASN A 281 34.90 -16.27 4.16
C ASN A 281 34.34 -17.27 5.17
N HIS A 282 33.20 -17.88 4.84
CA HIS A 282 32.57 -18.90 5.68
C HIS A 282 32.62 -20.26 4.98
N PRO A 283 33.06 -21.33 5.67
CA PRO A 283 33.21 -22.66 5.06
C PRO A 283 31.94 -23.19 4.41
N GLN A 284 30.76 -22.84 4.96
CA GLN A 284 29.46 -23.28 4.46
C GLN A 284 28.76 -22.28 3.53
N TYR A 285 29.01 -20.97 3.68
CA TYR A 285 28.19 -19.94 3.03
C TYR A 285 28.90 -19.23 1.88
N GLY A 286 30.21 -19.43 1.71
CA GLY A 286 30.98 -18.89 0.59
C GLY A 286 31.91 -17.75 0.98
N LYS A 287 32.29 -16.94 0.00
CA LYS A 287 33.30 -15.89 0.20
C LYS A 287 32.69 -14.64 0.81
N ALA A 288 33.54 -13.82 1.43
CA ALA A 288 33.15 -12.50 1.89
C ALA A 288 32.49 -11.71 0.73
N GLY A 289 31.38 -11.04 1.01
CA GLY A 289 30.60 -10.27 0.04
C GLY A 289 29.50 -11.05 -0.69
N GLU A 290 29.47 -12.38 -0.60
CA GLU A 290 28.53 -13.21 -1.38
C GLU A 290 27.31 -13.71 -0.59
N TRP A 291 27.32 -13.55 0.73
CA TRP A 291 26.29 -14.07 1.64
C TRP A 291 26.01 -13.08 2.78
N GLY A 292 24.99 -13.37 3.59
CA GLY A 292 24.65 -12.57 4.76
C GLY A 292 24.30 -11.11 4.44
N ASP A 293 24.53 -10.22 5.39
CA ASP A 293 24.20 -8.80 5.30
C ASP A 293 24.97 -8.12 4.17
N VAL A 294 26.28 -8.41 4.04
CA VAL A 294 27.12 -7.83 2.98
C VAL A 294 26.60 -8.25 1.61
N GLY A 295 26.31 -9.55 1.42
CA GLY A 295 25.72 -10.05 0.16
C GLY A 295 24.36 -9.45 -0.15
N ALA A 296 23.47 -9.32 0.85
CA ALA A 296 22.18 -8.67 0.67
C ALA A 296 22.33 -7.19 0.27
N SER A 297 23.24 -6.45 0.91
CA SER A 297 23.51 -5.06 0.56
C SER A 297 24.09 -4.92 -0.85
N ALA A 298 24.97 -5.83 -1.27
CA ALA A 298 25.53 -5.88 -2.61
C ALA A 298 24.45 -6.12 -3.66
N TRP A 299 23.52 -7.04 -3.38
CA TRP A 299 22.38 -7.30 -4.26
C TRP A 299 21.46 -6.07 -4.41
N VAL A 300 21.07 -5.43 -3.29
CA VAL A 300 20.24 -4.21 -3.31
C VAL A 300 20.94 -3.10 -4.10
N VAL A 301 22.21 -2.82 -3.82
CA VAL A 301 22.97 -1.77 -4.52
C VAL A 301 23.08 -2.07 -6.01
N GLY A 302 23.38 -3.32 -6.38
CA GLY A 302 23.48 -3.74 -7.78
C GLY A 302 22.16 -3.59 -8.53
N ASP A 303 21.03 -3.98 -7.91
CA ASP A 303 19.69 -3.79 -8.49
C ASP A 303 19.37 -2.31 -8.71
N ARG A 304 19.59 -1.47 -7.70
CA ARG A 304 19.29 -0.02 -7.79
C ARG A 304 20.14 0.69 -8.82
N GLN A 305 21.44 0.37 -8.90
CA GLN A 305 22.34 0.94 -9.89
C GLN A 305 21.93 0.59 -11.33
N LYS A 306 21.54 -0.67 -11.59
CA LYS A 306 21.02 -1.08 -12.91
C LYS A 306 19.79 -0.30 -13.34
N ARG A 307 19.04 0.21 -12.37
CA ARG A 307 17.79 0.95 -12.56
C ARG A 307 17.97 2.47 -12.45
N GLY A 308 19.21 2.96 -12.29
CA GLY A 308 19.51 4.39 -12.16
C GLY A 308 18.98 5.03 -10.87
N LEU A 309 18.77 4.25 -9.80
CA LEU A 309 18.24 4.71 -8.51
C LEU A 309 19.36 4.98 -7.51
N SER A 310 19.11 5.88 -6.55
CA SER A 310 20.04 6.17 -5.46
C SER A 310 20.21 4.98 -4.52
N ASN A 311 21.43 4.71 -4.06
CA ASN A 311 21.72 3.63 -3.11
C ASN A 311 21.33 4.02 -1.67
N PRO A 312 20.72 3.12 -0.89
CA PRO A 312 20.50 3.35 0.53
C PRO A 312 21.81 3.20 1.32
N THR A 313 21.85 3.80 2.51
CA THR A 313 22.88 3.49 3.51
C THR A 313 22.44 2.28 4.34
N PHE A 314 23.37 1.40 4.68
CA PHE A 314 23.08 0.23 5.50
C PHE A 314 23.70 0.35 6.88
N ARG A 315 22.93 0.02 7.94
CA ARG A 315 23.42 0.07 9.31
C ARG A 315 22.94 -1.10 10.15
N ILE A 316 23.76 -1.51 11.10
CA ILE A 316 23.37 -2.47 12.15
C ILE A 316 23.24 -1.70 13.46
N TYR A 317 22.11 -1.84 14.13
CA TYR A 317 21.89 -1.36 15.48
C TYR A 317 22.29 -2.42 16.50
N LEU A 318 23.10 -2.00 17.47
CA LEU A 318 23.62 -2.82 18.54
C LEU A 318 22.90 -2.43 19.85
N PRO A 319 21.95 -3.23 20.37
CA PRO A 319 21.05 -2.81 21.44
C PRO A 319 21.74 -2.61 22.79
N ARG A 320 22.81 -3.37 23.10
CA ARG A 320 23.54 -3.23 24.37
C ARG A 320 24.41 -1.97 24.39
N SER A 321 25.06 -1.65 23.27
CA SER A 321 25.88 -0.42 23.15
C SER A 321 25.08 0.80 22.68
N LYS A 322 23.81 0.62 22.29
CA LYS A 322 22.91 1.65 21.74
C LYS A 322 23.57 2.45 20.62
N SER A 323 24.23 1.74 19.71
CA SER A 323 25.07 2.33 18.68
C SER A 323 24.81 1.71 17.31
N TYR A 324 25.00 2.49 16.27
CA TYR A 324 24.95 2.02 14.89
C TYR A 324 26.35 1.78 14.33
N ILE A 325 26.52 0.71 13.58
CA ILE A 325 27.67 0.49 12.70
C ILE A 325 27.22 0.57 11.24
N ASN A 326 27.99 1.24 10.39
CA ASN A 326 27.70 1.30 8.96
C ASN A 326 28.34 0.10 8.25
N TYR A 327 27.68 -0.41 7.21
CA TYR A 327 28.26 -1.39 6.32
C TYR A 327 27.80 -1.18 4.88
N GLY A 328 28.35 -1.95 3.95
CA GLY A 328 27.91 -1.95 2.56
C GLY A 328 28.47 -3.13 1.77
N PRO A 329 28.31 -3.11 0.44
CA PRO A 329 28.60 -4.26 -0.45
C PRO A 329 30.00 -4.84 -0.37
N ASN A 330 30.98 -4.04 0.06
CA ASN A 330 32.39 -4.41 0.09
C ASN A 330 32.95 -4.48 1.52
N SER A 331 32.10 -4.44 2.55
CA SER A 331 32.54 -4.48 3.94
C SER A 331 33.26 -5.78 4.26
N ILE A 332 34.43 -5.66 4.89
CA ILE A 332 35.23 -6.80 5.34
C ILE A 332 35.39 -6.76 6.86
N ARG A 333 35.65 -7.92 7.47
CA ARG A 333 35.64 -8.08 8.92
C ARG A 333 36.62 -7.14 9.65
N SER A 334 37.77 -6.88 9.03
CA SER A 334 38.80 -5.98 9.57
C SER A 334 38.34 -4.53 9.72
N ASP A 335 37.33 -4.09 8.96
CA ASP A 335 36.76 -2.73 9.06
C ASP A 335 36.14 -2.47 10.44
N TYR A 336 35.81 -3.55 11.17
CA TYR A 336 35.12 -3.53 12.45
C TYR A 336 36.02 -3.93 13.63
N GLY A 337 37.34 -3.90 13.42
CA GLY A 337 38.33 -4.25 14.46
C GLY A 337 38.29 -5.72 14.89
N LYS A 338 37.96 -6.63 13.96
CA LYS A 338 37.78 -8.06 14.19
C LYS A 338 38.57 -8.93 13.23
#